data_AF-A0A558ARF4-F1
#
_entry.id   AF-A0A558ARF4-F1
#
_cell.length_a   1.000
_cell.length_b   1.000
_cell.length_c   1.000
_cell.angle_alpha   90.00
_cell.angle_beta   90.00
_cell.angle_gamma   90.00
#
_symmetry.space_group_name_H-M   'P 1'
#
loop_
_entity.id
_entity.type
_entity.pdbx_description
1 polymer ?
#
loop_
_entity_poly.entity_id
_entity_poly.type
_entity_poly.pdbx_seq_one_letter_code
_entity_poly.pdbx_strand_id
1 'polypeptide(L)'
;MPPPFTHEVFMDEHDGFPPRSVTREGLPDSTSDATVLLREADGLLRVQPTITPFGLPRRLRRPPARRLARGEWLRWRINYRFTGSCGGEWTYRLDTLNIAYGPIRADLFLGTPTHQVDELASLR
;
A
#
# COMPACT_ATOMS: atom_id res chain seq x y z
N MET A 1 -1.00 9.77 -20.33
CA MET A 1 -0.94 10.63 -19.13
C MET A 1 0.51 10.67 -18.66
N PRO A 2 1.10 11.85 -18.41
CA PRO A 2 2.36 11.81 -17.69
C PRO A 2 2.07 11.40 -16.23
N PRO A 3 2.83 10.45 -15.67
CA PRO A 3 2.76 10.12 -14.25
C PRO A 3 3.10 11.34 -13.38
N PRO A 4 2.72 11.32 -12.08
CA PRO A 4 2.16 10.18 -11.35
C PRO A 4 0.63 10.04 -11.49
N PHE A 5 0.14 8.80 -11.41
CA PHE A 5 -1.27 8.48 -11.19
C PHE A 5 -1.34 7.31 -10.20
N THR A 6 -2.44 7.24 -9.47
CA THR A 6 -2.71 6.21 -8.47
C THR A 6 -3.94 5.40 -8.90
N HIS A 7 -3.83 4.07 -8.89
CA HIS A 7 -4.95 3.17 -9.13
C HIS A 7 -5.27 2.44 -7.83
N GLU A 8 -6.38 2.84 -7.20
CA GLU A 8 -6.86 2.26 -5.96
C GLU A 8 -7.82 1.13 -6.30
N VAL A 9 -7.64 -0.03 -5.67
CA VAL A 9 -8.56 -1.18 -5.74
C VAL A 9 -8.91 -1.58 -4.33
N PHE A 10 -10.20 -1.65 -4.02
CA PHE A 10 -10.69 -2.03 -2.70
C PHE A 10 -11.82 -3.06 -2.82
N MET A 11 -11.93 -3.92 -1.80
CA MET A 11 -12.94 -4.95 -1.66
C MET A 11 -13.41 -4.91 -0.21
N ASP A 12 -14.73 -4.93 -0.01
CA ASP A 12 -15.35 -4.81 1.31
C ASP A 12 -16.24 -6.03 1.59
N GLU A 13 -16.17 -6.55 2.82
CA GLU A 13 -16.97 -7.69 3.27
C GLU A 13 -18.47 -7.40 3.26
N HIS A 14 -18.87 -6.18 3.62
CA HIS A 14 -20.27 -5.74 3.63
C HIS A 14 -20.92 -5.94 2.25
N ASP A 15 -20.13 -5.75 1.20
CA ASP A 15 -20.59 -5.82 -0.18
C ASP A 15 -20.34 -7.19 -0.83
N GLY A 16 -19.77 -8.16 -0.10
CA GLY A 16 -19.44 -9.50 -0.60
C GLY A 16 -18.11 -9.59 -1.36
N PHE A 17 -17.19 -8.66 -1.11
CA PHE A 17 -15.88 -8.53 -1.75
C PHE A 17 -15.84 -8.32 -3.29
N PRO A 18 -16.83 -7.70 -3.97
CA PRO A 18 -16.64 -7.32 -5.36
C PRO A 18 -15.55 -6.22 -5.45
N PRO A 19 -14.61 -6.30 -6.40
CA PRO A 19 -13.58 -5.28 -6.55
C PRO A 19 -14.19 -3.97 -7.06
N ARG A 20 -13.81 -2.87 -6.42
CA ARG A 20 -14.09 -1.50 -6.86
C ARG A 20 -12.78 -0.77 -7.09
N SER A 21 -12.75 0.12 -8.08
CA SER A 21 -11.52 0.81 -8.45
C SER A 21 -11.72 2.29 -8.76
N VAL A 22 -10.74 3.11 -8.37
CA VAL A 22 -10.67 4.54 -8.70
C VAL A 22 -9.27 4.85 -9.21
N THR A 23 -9.19 5.61 -10.32
CA THR A 23 -7.93 6.15 -10.82
C THR A 23 -7.88 7.64 -10.51
N ARG A 24 -6.78 8.06 -9.89
CA ARG A 24 -6.51 9.46 -9.53
C ARG A 24 -5.25 9.92 -10.24
N GLU A 25 -5.27 11.14 -10.75
CA GLU A 25 -4.04 11.81 -11.17
C GLU A 25 -3.28 12.28 -9.93
N GLY A 26 -1.96 12.25 -9.98
CA GLY A 26 -1.10 12.64 -8.88
C GLY A 26 -0.66 11.50 -7.96
N LEU A 27 0.14 11.89 -6.97
CA LEU A 27 0.53 11.03 -5.85
C LEU A 27 -0.66 10.88 -4.88
N PRO A 28 -0.73 9.80 -4.10
CA PRO A 28 -1.72 9.69 -3.05
C PRO A 28 -1.57 10.86 -2.06
N ASP A 29 -2.69 11.54 -1.80
CA ASP A 29 -2.80 12.66 -0.86
C ASP A 29 -3.54 12.22 0.41
N SER A 30 -3.85 13.17 1.31
CA SER A 30 -4.57 12.88 2.56
C SER A 30 -6.01 12.38 2.39
N THR A 31 -6.57 12.45 1.17
CA THR A 31 -7.91 11.92 0.85
C THR A 31 -7.85 10.48 0.35
N SER A 32 -6.66 10.00 0.01
CA SER A 32 -6.43 8.60 -0.33
C SER A 32 -6.29 7.76 0.94
N ASP A 33 -6.94 6.59 0.95
CA ASP A 33 -6.66 5.54 1.94
C ASP A 33 -5.26 4.94 1.78
N ALA A 34 -4.54 5.28 0.69
CA ALA A 34 -3.19 4.83 0.44
C ALA A 34 -2.20 5.51 1.40
N THR A 35 -1.81 4.75 2.41
CA THR A 35 -0.85 5.18 3.43
C THR A 35 0.59 4.97 2.94
N VAL A 36 1.06 5.80 1.99
CA VAL A 36 2.45 5.74 1.50
C VAL A 36 3.06 7.12 1.28
N LEU A 37 4.27 7.31 1.81
CA LEU A 37 5.13 8.44 1.50
C LEU A 37 6.08 8.06 0.37
N LEU A 38 6.04 8.83 -0.71
CA LEU A 38 6.90 8.71 -1.87
C LEU A 38 7.82 9.92 -1.95
N ARG A 39 9.12 9.70 -2.09
CA ARG A 39 10.11 10.77 -2.24
C ARG A 39 11.19 10.37 -3.22
N GLU A 40 11.41 11.20 -4.23
CA GLU A 40 12.54 11.05 -5.14
C GLU A 40 13.79 11.72 -4.56
N ALA A 41 14.92 11.01 -4.61
CA ALA A 41 16.24 11.53 -4.23
C ALA A 41 17.33 10.72 -4.93
N ASP A 42 18.36 11.40 -5.47
CA ASP A 42 19.51 10.77 -6.13
C ASP A 42 19.14 9.79 -7.26
N GLY A 43 18.07 10.07 -8.02
CA GLY A 43 17.58 9.21 -9.09
C GLY A 43 16.92 7.91 -8.62
N LEU A 44 16.58 7.81 -7.33
CA LEU A 44 15.88 6.69 -6.73
C LEU A 44 14.54 7.15 -6.13
N LEU A 45 13.53 6.29 -6.23
CA LEU A 45 12.26 6.49 -5.53
C LEU A 45 12.31 5.84 -4.16
N ARG A 46 12.32 6.65 -3.10
CA ARG A 46 12.17 6.18 -1.72
C ARG A 46 10.68 5.95 -1.43
N VAL A 47 10.36 4.72 -1.04
CA VAL A 47 9.02 4.26 -0.69
C VAL A 47 8.95 3.95 0.79
N GLN A 48 8.04 4.59 1.50
CA GLN A 48 7.81 4.36 2.93
C GLN A 48 6.31 4.30 3.23
N PRO A 49 5.75 3.13 3.58
CA PRO A 49 4.36 3.06 4.03
C PRO A 49 4.18 3.86 5.33
N THR A 50 3.20 4.76 5.34
CA THR A 50 2.69 5.37 6.57
C THR A 50 1.77 4.35 7.24
N ILE A 51 1.66 4.39 8.57
CA ILE A 51 0.76 3.47 9.29
C ILE A 51 -0.28 4.29 10.02
N THR A 52 -1.50 3.78 10.05
CA THR A 52 -2.52 4.31 10.94
C THR A 52 -2.18 3.91 12.39
N PRO A 53 -2.19 4.85 13.35
CA PRO A 53 -1.97 4.53 14.76
C PRO A 53 -3.14 3.74 15.37
N PHE A 54 -4.27 3.65 14.67
CA PHE A 54 -5.51 3.03 15.15
C PHE A 54 -5.60 1.54 14.83
N GLY A 55 -4.68 1.00 14.02
CA GLY A 55 -4.65 -0.41 13.66
C GLY A 55 -3.74 -1.23 14.58
N LEU A 56 -4.19 -2.43 14.93
CA LEU A 56 -3.40 -3.46 15.61
C LEU A 56 -2.76 -4.44 14.60
N PRO A 57 -1.64 -5.09 14.93
CA PRO A 57 -0.83 -4.88 16.14
C PRO A 57 0.03 -3.62 16.02
N ARG A 58 0.44 -3.08 17.17
CA ARG A 58 1.45 -2.01 17.21
C ARG A 58 2.78 -2.59 16.71
N ARG A 59 3.33 -2.02 15.65
CA ARG A 59 4.56 -2.48 15.01
C ARG A 59 5.77 -1.77 15.60
N LEU A 60 6.40 -2.40 16.60
CA LEU A 60 7.57 -1.84 17.29
C LEU A 60 8.83 -1.81 16.42
N ARG A 61 8.99 -2.79 15.52
CA ARG A 61 10.08 -2.86 14.55
C ARG A 61 9.49 -3.02 13.16
N ARG A 62 9.89 -2.14 12.24
CA ARG A 62 9.39 -2.11 10.87
C ARG A 62 10.50 -2.35 9.86
N PRO A 63 10.18 -2.94 8.69
CA PRO A 63 11.09 -2.89 7.56
C PRO A 63 11.42 -1.44 7.21
N PRO A 64 12.68 -1.13 6.88
CA PRO A 64 13.07 0.22 6.50
C PRO A 64 12.40 0.64 5.17
N ALA A 65 12.36 1.94 4.91
CA ALA A 65 11.97 2.45 3.61
C ALA A 65 12.79 1.79 2.49
N ARG A 66 12.13 1.42 1.39
CA ARG A 66 12.79 0.84 0.22
C ARG A 66 13.14 1.92 -0.78
N ARG A 67 14.21 1.72 -1.54
CA ARG A 67 14.61 2.58 -2.65
C ARG A 67 14.44 1.78 -3.94
N LEU A 68 13.81 2.38 -4.94
CA LEU A 68 13.61 1.78 -6.25
C LEU A 68 14.41 2.54 -7.28
N ALA A 69 15.22 1.83 -8.06
CA ALA A 69 15.79 2.35 -9.29
C ALA A 69 14.72 2.36 -10.40
N ARG A 70 15.00 3.10 -11.47
CA ARG A 70 14.09 3.14 -12.63
C ARG A 70 13.95 1.73 -13.23
N GLY A 71 12.72 1.32 -13.51
CA GLY A 71 12.38 -0.02 -13.98
C GLY A 71 12.17 -1.05 -12.87
N GLU A 72 12.51 -0.73 -11.62
CA GLU A 72 12.20 -1.59 -10.48
C GLU A 72 10.78 -1.35 -9.96
N TRP A 73 10.22 -2.38 -9.35
CA TRP A 73 8.96 -2.26 -8.64
C TRP A 73 8.93 -3.08 -7.35
N LEU A 74 8.10 -2.63 -6.42
CA LEU A 74 7.93 -3.13 -5.08
C LEU A 74 6.51 -3.65 -4.91
N ARG A 75 6.39 -4.81 -4.26
CA ARG A 75 5.16 -5.26 -3.60
C ARG A 75 5.35 -5.20 -2.09
N TRP A 76 4.57 -4.38 -1.41
CA TRP A 76 4.54 -4.30 0.05
C TRP A 76 3.17 -4.71 0.57
N ARG A 77 3.10 -5.72 1.42
CA ARG A 77 1.85 -6.17 2.06
C ARG A 77 1.87 -5.88 3.55
N ILE A 78 0.78 -5.31 4.06
CA ILE A 78 0.62 -4.99 5.48
C ILE A 78 -0.84 -5.18 5.90
N ASN A 79 -1.06 -5.82 7.05
CA ASN A 79 -2.41 -6.08 7.57
C ASN A 79 -2.71 -5.29 8.84
N TYR A 80 -3.98 -5.03 9.09
CA TYR A 80 -4.44 -4.37 10.29
C TYR A 80 -5.66 -5.08 10.85
N ARG A 81 -5.79 -5.04 12.17
CA ARG A 81 -7.04 -5.27 12.89
C ARG A 81 -7.49 -3.95 13.48
N PHE A 82 -8.67 -3.48 13.13
CA PHE A 82 -9.31 -2.35 13.79
C PHE A 82 -10.34 -2.87 14.77
N THR A 83 -10.41 -2.28 15.96
CA THR A 83 -11.44 -2.59 16.95
C THR A 83 -12.41 -1.43 17.01
N GLY A 84 -13.71 -1.71 16.88
CA GLY A 84 -14.75 -0.71 17.08
C GLY A 84 -14.74 -0.15 18.51
N SER A 85 -15.27 1.06 18.68
CA SER A 85 -15.21 1.80 19.96
C SER A 85 -16.05 1.19 21.09
N CYS A 86 -17.11 0.42 20.79
CA CYS A 86 -18.08 0.03 21.82
C CYS A 86 -18.64 -1.41 21.74
N GLY A 87 -18.30 -2.22 20.73
CA GLY A 87 -19.01 -3.50 20.47
C GLY A 87 -18.18 -4.77 20.47
N GLY A 88 -16.85 -4.70 20.60
CA GLY A 88 -15.95 -5.86 20.43
C GLY A 88 -15.84 -6.36 18.98
N GLU A 89 -16.68 -5.84 18.07
CA GLU A 89 -16.54 -5.99 16.63
C GLU A 89 -15.17 -5.49 16.17
N TRP A 90 -14.58 -6.23 15.24
CA TRP A 90 -13.29 -5.93 14.68
C TRP A 90 -13.33 -6.10 13.17
N THR A 91 -12.54 -5.30 12.46
CA THR A 91 -12.42 -5.35 11.00
C THR A 91 -11.00 -5.72 10.63
N TYR A 92 -10.87 -6.63 9.66
CA TYR A 92 -9.62 -6.92 9.00
C TYR A 92 -9.39 -5.95 7.84
N ARG A 93 -8.17 -5.44 7.69
CA ARG A 93 -7.74 -4.73 6.48
C ARG A 93 -6.41 -5.28 6.02
N LEU A 94 -6.26 -5.50 4.71
CA LEU A 94 -4.99 -5.86 4.07
C LEU A 94 -4.68 -4.85 2.98
N ASP A 95 -3.60 -4.10 3.16
CA ASP A 95 -3.11 -3.18 2.15
C ASP A 95 -2.00 -3.87 1.35
N THR A 96 -2.12 -3.81 0.02
CA THR A 96 -1.08 -4.24 -0.92
C THR A 96 -0.67 -3.05 -1.77
N LEU A 97 0.55 -2.54 -1.54
CA LEU A 97 1.14 -1.46 -2.30
C LEU A 97 2.00 -2.05 -3.41
N ASN A 98 1.55 -1.90 -4.66
CA ASN A 98 2.37 -2.18 -5.84
C ASN A 98 2.87 -0.85 -6.39
N ILE A 99 4.18 -0.59 -6.28
CA ILE A 99 4.79 0.71 -6.62
C ILE A 99 5.93 0.47 -7.58
N ALA A 100 5.90 1.15 -8.72
CA ALA A 100 6.93 1.09 -9.75
C ALA A 100 7.48 2.48 -10.04
N TYR A 101 8.76 2.56 -10.40
CA TYR A 101 9.41 3.83 -10.73
C TYR A 101 9.91 3.84 -12.17
N GLY A 102 9.43 4.79 -12.97
CA GLY A 102 9.78 4.90 -14.40
C GLY A 102 8.64 4.44 -15.33
N PRO A 103 8.93 4.24 -16.62
CA PRO A 103 7.93 3.75 -17.57
C PRO A 103 7.52 2.33 -17.21
N ILE A 104 6.21 2.09 -17.16
CA ILE A 104 5.64 0.81 -16.75
C ILE A 104 4.76 0.23 -17.84
N ARG A 105 4.78 -1.09 -17.96
CA ARG A 105 3.79 -1.83 -18.74
C ARG A 105 2.54 -2.04 -17.89
N ALA A 106 1.38 -2.13 -18.53
CA ALA A 106 0.10 -2.35 -17.84
C ALA A 106 0.04 -3.67 -17.04
N ASP A 107 0.81 -4.67 -17.48
CA ASP A 107 0.87 -6.01 -16.87
C ASP A 107 1.97 -6.14 -15.80
N LEU A 108 2.73 -5.08 -15.51
CA LEU A 108 3.93 -5.15 -14.65
C LEU A 108 3.64 -5.79 -13.28
N PHE A 109 2.52 -5.41 -12.65
CA PHE A 109 2.15 -5.90 -11.32
C PHE A 109 1.59 -7.32 -11.28
N LEU A 110 1.37 -7.94 -12.44
CA LEU A 110 1.02 -9.37 -12.53
C LEU A 110 2.27 -10.27 -12.45
N GLY A 111 3.46 -9.69 -12.63
CA GLY A 111 4.73 -10.41 -12.60
C GLY A 111 5.33 -10.61 -11.21
N THR A 112 6.63 -10.95 -11.20
CA THR A 112 7.42 -11.06 -9.97
C THR A 112 8.02 -9.70 -9.59
N PRO A 113 7.86 -9.24 -8.33
CA PRO A 113 8.42 -7.97 -7.88
C PRO A 113 9.94 -8.02 -7.77
N THR A 114 10.59 -6.89 -8.09
CA THR A 114 12.02 -6.71 -7.81
C THR A 114 12.26 -6.70 -6.30
N HIS A 115 11.36 -6.04 -5.56
CA HIS A 115 11.40 -5.97 -4.10
C HIS A 115 10.09 -6.48 -3.52
N GLN A 116 10.15 -7.42 -2.59
CA GLN A 116 8.99 -7.86 -1.83
C GLN A 116 9.19 -7.59 -0.35
N VAL A 117 8.18 -7.00 0.29
CA VAL A 117 8.15 -6.79 1.74
C VAL A 117 6.83 -7.30 2.28
N ASP A 118 6.92 -8.29 3.15
CA ASP A 118 5.78 -8.84 3.86
C ASP A 118 5.83 -8.35 5.32
N GLU A 119 4.96 -7.39 5.63
CA GLU A 119 4.76 -6.81 6.96
C GLU A 119 3.45 -7.31 7.59
N LEU A 120 3.09 -8.55 7.24
CA LEU A 120 1.96 -9.28 7.81
C LEU A 120 2.30 -9.67 9.24
N ALA A 121 1.37 -9.42 10.15
CA ALA A 121 1.50 -9.79 11.54
C ALA A 121 0.34 -10.71 11.96
N SER A 122 0.60 -11.55 12.95
CA SER A 122 -0.47 -12.34 13.58
C SER A 122 -1.43 -11.40 14.29
N LEU A 123 -2.71 -11.48 13.92
CA LEU A 123 -3.80 -10.75 14.55
C LEU A 123 -4.38 -11.68 15.61
N ARG A 124 -4.09 -11.42 16.88
CA ARG A 124 -4.73 -12.08 18.03
C ARG A 124 -5.81 -11.18 18.62
#